data_AF-A0A3D5T1E6-F1
#
_entry.id   AF-A0A3D5T1E6-F1
#
_cell.length_a   1.000
_cell.length_b   1.000
_cell.length_c   1.000
_cell.angle_alpha   90.00
_cell.angle_beta   90.00
_cell.angle_gamma   90.00
#
_symmetry.space_group_name_H-M   'P 1'
#
loop_
_entity.id
_entity.type
_entity.pdbx_description
1 polymer ?
#
loop_
_entity_poly.entity_id
_entity_poly.type
_entity_poly.pdbx_seq_one_letter_code
_entity_poly.pdbx_strand_id
1 'polypeptide(L)' 'GLIYAAKAGVGVAPLPMALGDAEADLVRVIGPVPELTRAWRILTHPDLRHTARISAFFDFVLSESEALHPIL' A
#
# COMPACT_ATOMS: atom_id res chain seq x y z
N GLY A 1 -13.76 5.47 0.86
CA GLY A 1 -14.35 6.57 0.08
C GLY A 1 -14.32 6.24 -1.40
N LEU A 2 -13.19 6.46 -2.07
CA LEU A 2 -13.03 6.24 -3.52
C LEU A 2 -13.49 4.85 -3.99
N ILE A 3 -13.09 3.79 -3.29
CA ILE A 3 -13.44 2.41 -3.64
C ILE A 3 -14.95 2.17 -3.70
N TYR A 4 -15.70 2.71 -2.74
CA TYR A 4 -17.15 2.57 -2.68
C TYR A 4 -17.85 3.38 -3.78
N ALA A 5 -17.31 4.54 -4.14
CA ALA A 5 -17.84 5.33 -5.25
C ALA A 5 -17.64 4.62 -6.61
N ALA A 6 -16.48 3.98 -6.80
CA ALA A 6 -16.21 3.17 -7.98
C ALA A 6 -17.16 1.96 -8.07
N LYS A 7 -17.32 1.20 -6.97
CA LYS A 7 -18.26 0.06 -6.89
C LYS A 7 -19.72 0.48 -7.10
N ALA A 8 -20.10 1.68 -6.66
CA ALA A 8 -21.44 2.23 -6.88
C ALA A 8 -21.67 2.76 -8.32
N GLY A 9 -20.70 2.62 -9.23
CA GLY A 9 -20.84 3.04 -10.62
C GLY A 9 -20.78 4.55 -10.83
N VAL A 10 -20.27 5.33 -9.86
CA VAL A 10 -20.16 6.79 -9.98
C VAL A 10 -19.15 7.18 -11.07
N GLY A 11 -18.14 6.34 -11.34
CA GLY A 11 -17.16 6.55 -12.38
C GLY A 11 -15.85 5.78 -12.17
N VAL A 12 -14.77 6.26 -12.79
CA VAL A 12 -13.42 5.69 -12.67
C VAL A 12 -12.67 6.36 -11.52
N ALA A 13 -11.93 5.57 -10.73
CA ALA A 13 -11.19 6.05 -9.57
C ALA A 13 -9.74 5.53 -9.58
N PRO A 14 -8.72 6.37 -9.28
CA PRO A 14 -7.36 5.89 -9.07
C PRO A 14 -7.29 5.12 -7.74
N LEU A 15 -6.92 3.84 -7.79
CA LEU A 15 -6.80 2.98 -6.62
C LEU A 15 -5.38 2.39 -6.56
N PRO A 16 -4.82 2.16 -5.35
CA PRO A 16 -3.68 1.26 -5.21
C PRO A 16 -4.01 -0.09 -5.85
N MET A 17 -3.08 -0.66 -6.63
CA MET A 17 -3.35 -1.90 -7.37
C MET A 17 -3.80 -3.03 -6.43
N ALA A 18 -3.13 -3.19 -5.28
CA ALA A 18 -3.50 -4.16 -4.25
C ALA A 18 -4.95 -4.04 -3.80
N LEU A 19 -5.42 -2.80 -3.61
CA LEU A 19 -6.77 -2.53 -3.14
C LEU A 19 -7.79 -2.74 -4.25
N GLY A 20 -7.47 -2.36 -5.50
CA GLY A 20 -8.35 -2.58 -6.64
C GLY A 20 -8.47 -4.05 -7.04
N ASP A 21 -7.36 -4.79 -7.03
CA ASP A 21 -7.28 -6.20 -7.42
C ASP A 21 -7.97 -7.13 -6.41
N ALA A 22 -8.11 -6.70 -5.16
CA ALA A 22 -8.86 -7.41 -4.13
C ALA A 22 -10.39 -7.34 -4.33
N GLU A 23 -10.90 -6.42 -5.16
CA GLU A 23 -12.33 -6.23 -5.37
C GLU A 23 -12.81 -6.93 -6.65
N ALA A 24 -13.55 -8.03 -6.47
CA ALA A 24 -14.02 -8.85 -7.60
C ALA A 24 -15.03 -8.15 -8.53
N ASP A 25 -15.67 -7.08 -8.05
CA ASP A 25 -16.65 -6.28 -8.79
C ASP A 25 -16.04 -5.04 -9.45
N LEU A 26 -14.72 -4.85 -9.35
CA LEU A 26 -13.99 -3.80 -10.05
C LEU A 26 -13.20 -4.37 -11.23
N VAL A 27 -13.05 -3.56 -12.27
CA VAL A 27 -12.20 -3.87 -13.42
C VAL A 27 -11.12 -2.80 -13.55
N ARG A 28 -9.88 -3.23 -13.81
CA ARG A 28 -8.77 -2.34 -14.11
C ARG A 28 -8.95 -1.74 -15.50
N VAL A 29 -9.18 -0.43 -15.58
CA VAL A 29 -9.38 0.29 -16.85
C VAL A 29 -8.06 0.68 -17.51
N ILE A 30 -7.06 1.07 -16.72
CA ILE A 30 -5.73 1.51 -17.17
C ILE A 30 -4.68 0.71 -16.39
N GLY A 31 -3.56 0.37 -17.04
CA GLY A 31 -2.42 -0.28 -16.40
C GLY A 31 -1.76 0.56 -15.29
N PRO A 32 -0.68 0.08 -14.68
CA PRO A 32 0.05 0.85 -13.67
C PRO A 32 0.46 2.22 -14.21
N VAL A 33 0.13 3.28 -13.47
CA VAL A 33 0.49 4.66 -13.80
C VAL A 33 1.66 5.07 -12.90
N PRO A 34 2.90 5.19 -13.43
CA PRO A 34 4.09 5.45 -12.63
C PRO A 34 3.97 6.67 -11.72
N GLU A 35 3.31 7.73 -12.20
CA GLU A 35 3.07 8.98 -11.48
C GLU A 35 2.14 8.83 -10.26
N LEU A 36 1.37 7.74 -10.19
CA LEU A 36 0.53 7.39 -9.05
C LEU A 36 1.23 6.46 -8.06
N THR A 37 2.46 6.03 -8.35
CA THR A 37 3.25 5.20 -7.44
C THR A 37 3.61 6.01 -6.19
N ARG A 38 3.30 5.46 -5.01
CA ARG A 38 3.65 6.06 -3.72
C ARG A 38 4.52 5.09 -2.95
N ALA A 39 5.61 5.59 -2.39
CA ALA A 39 6.46 4.80 -1.53
C ALA A 39 5.78 4.60 -0.17
N TRP A 40 5.76 3.35 0.30
CA TRP A 40 5.39 3.05 1.68
C TRP A 40 6.53 3.40 2.62
N ARG A 41 6.16 3.84 3.82
CA ARG A 41 7.10 4.30 4.84
C ARG A 41 6.72 3.67 6.17
N ILE A 42 7.70 3.06 6.82
CA ILE A 42 7.61 2.66 8.21
C ILE A 42 8.28 3.76 9.02
N LEU A 43 7.54 4.32 9.98
CA LEU A 43 7.97 5.49 10.73
C LEU A 43 7.97 5.18 12.23
N THR A 44 8.95 5.72 12.93
CA THR A 44 9.03 5.73 14.39
C THR A 44 9.63 7.05 14.84
N HIS A 45 9.37 7.46 16.08
CA HIS A 45 10.00 8.64 16.65
C HIS A 45 11.53 8.44 16.71
N PRO A 46 12.35 9.46 16.39
CA PRO A 46 13.82 9.34 16.42
C PRO A 46 14.36 8.74 17.72
N ASP A 47 13.83 9.18 18.86
CA ASP A 47 14.23 8.71 20.19
C ASP A 47 13.96 7.20 20.42
N LEU A 48 13.00 6.63 19.69
CA LEU A 48 12.63 5.22 19.81
C LEU A 48 13.34 4.33 18.79
N ARG A 49 13.96 4.91 17.75
CA ARG A 49 14.54 4.16 16.63
C ARG A 49 15.61 3.16 17.07
N HIS A 50 16.34 3.46 18.13
CA HIS A 50 17.41 2.64 18.68
C HIS A 50 16.96 1.72 19.83
N THR A 51 15.67 1.75 20.20
CA THR A 51 15.15 0.82 21.20
C THR A 51 15.15 -0.59 20.62
N ALA A 52 15.72 -1.56 21.32
CA ALA A 52 15.94 -2.93 20.82
C ALA A 52 14.70 -3.55 20.14
N ARG A 53 13.51 -3.46 20.75
CA ARG A 53 12.27 -4.00 20.17
C ARG A 53 11.83 -3.30 18.87
N ILE A 54 12.13 -2.01 18.73
CA ILE A 54 11.77 -1.22 17.55
C ILE A 54 12.76 -1.53 16.43
N SER A 55 14.06 -1.53 16.71
CA SER A 55 15.07 -1.89 15.71
C SER A 55 14.85 -3.30 15.18
N ALA A 56 14.58 -4.28 16.05
CA ALA A 56 14.28 -5.66 15.65
C ALA A 56 13.03 -5.78 14.76
N PHE A 57 11.97 -4.98 15.04
CA PHE A 57 10.79 -4.94 14.17
C PHE A 57 11.12 -4.37 12.79
N PHE A 58 11.88 -3.27 12.73
CA PHE A 58 12.32 -2.69 11.46
C PHE A 58 13.16 -3.67 10.66
N ASP A 59 14.10 -4.36 11.30
CA ASP A 59 14.96 -5.37 10.66
C ASP A 59 14.11 -6.51 10.07
N PHE A 60 13.13 -7.01 10.84
CA PHE A 60 12.19 -8.03 10.36
C PHE A 60 11.35 -7.55 9.17
N VAL A 61 10.74 -6.37 9.26
CA VAL A 61 9.90 -5.89 8.15
C VAL A 61 10.73 -5.61 6.90
N LEU A 62 11.98 -5.15 7.05
CA LEU A 62 12.89 -4.96 5.92
C LEU A 62 13.31 -6.31 5.30
N SER A 63 13.53 -7.37 6.10
CA SER A 63 13.81 -8.69 5.55
C SER A 63 12.62 -9.29 4.79
N GLU A 64 11.39 -8.95 5.19
CA GLU A 64 10.16 -9.39 4.53
C GLU A 64 9.67 -8.45 3.41
N SER A 65 10.48 -7.45 3.03
CA SER A 65 10.04 -6.37 2.13
C SER A 65 9.57 -6.84 0.75
N GLU A 66 10.16 -7.91 0.19
CA GLU A 66 9.68 -8.50 -1.07
C GLU A 66 8.29 -9.15 -0.93
N ALA A 67 8.02 -9.80 0.21
CA ALA A 67 6.71 -10.40 0.51
C ALA A 67 5.63 -9.35 0.79
N LEU A 68 6.05 -8.17 1.25
CA LEU A 68 5.17 -7.07 1.57
C LEU A 68 4.92 -6.13 0.39
N HIS A 69 5.75 -6.14 -0.65
CA HIS A 69 5.60 -5.33 -1.87
C HIS A 69 4.22 -5.38 -2.58
N PRO A 70 3.42 -6.47 -2.48
CA PRO A 70 2.05 -6.46 -3.01
C PRO A 70 1.09 -5.62 -2.18
N ILE A 71 1.41 -5.32 -0.92
CA ILE A 71 0.54 -4.62 0.05
C ILE A 71 1.13 -3.24 0.40
N LEU A 72 2.46 -3.14 0.36
CA LEU A 72 3.30 -1.95 0.43
C LEU A 72 3.69 -1.53 -1.00
#